data_AF-A0A9D8J2L2-F1
#
_entry.id   AF-A0A9D8J2L2-F1
#
_cell.length_a   1.000
_cell.length_b   1.000
_cell.length_c   1.000
_cell.angle_alpha   90.00
_cell.angle_beta   90.00
_cell.angle_gamma   90.00
#
_symmetry.space_group_name_H-M   'P 1'
#
loop_
_entity.id
_entity.type
_entity.pdbx_description
1 polymer ?
#
loop_
_entity_poly.entity_id
_entity_poly.type
_entity_poly.pdbx_seq_one_letter_code
_entity_poly.pdbx_strand_id
1 'polypeptide(L)'
;PTGTYVPLVRLEEFLAAVPPHVIVVVDEAYVEYVEAPDYGSVVRSLPCYPNLIVTRTFSKAYGLAGLRVGYAMSSPQVAELLNRVRQPFNVNSIALAAALAALADDDYLAQSVALNRSGLRQLTDALGQRRLPYVPSVGNFVAMDLQRPAAPIYEALLRQGVIVRPIANYGLPNHLRITVGTEAENRFFIEALDRVLRL
;
A
#
# COMPACT_ATOMS: atom_id res chain seq x y z
N PRO A 1 -0.87 -8.08 -2.41
CA PRO A 1 -1.45 -7.85 -1.05
C PRO A 1 -0.55 -8.33 0.11
N THR A 2 0.74 -8.60 -0.17
CA THR A 2 1.70 -9.19 0.78
C THR A 2 2.40 -8.14 1.64
N GLY A 3 2.57 -6.91 1.12
CA GLY A 3 3.28 -5.84 1.82
C GLY A 3 4.79 -5.84 1.56
N THR A 4 5.29 -6.79 0.78
CA THR A 4 6.70 -6.90 0.36
C THR A 4 7.06 -5.88 -0.72
N TYR A 5 8.35 -5.64 -0.92
CA TYR A 5 8.90 -4.79 -1.97
C TYR A 5 9.95 -5.54 -2.80
N VAL A 6 10.36 -4.95 -3.92
CA VAL A 6 11.49 -5.40 -4.75
C VAL A 6 12.65 -4.42 -4.52
N PRO A 7 13.87 -4.90 -4.21
CA PRO A 7 15.04 -4.04 -4.09
C PRO A 7 15.28 -3.22 -5.36
N LEU A 8 15.73 -1.97 -5.23
CA LEU A 8 15.92 -1.05 -6.35
C LEU A 8 16.78 -1.65 -7.46
N VAL A 9 17.92 -2.25 -7.09
CA VAL A 9 18.85 -2.89 -8.04
C VAL A 9 18.14 -3.96 -8.89
N ARG A 10 17.30 -4.79 -8.27
CA ARG A 10 16.55 -5.84 -8.98
C ARG A 10 15.49 -5.25 -9.90
N LEU A 11 14.87 -4.15 -9.48
CA LEU A 11 13.89 -3.45 -10.30
C LEU A 11 14.57 -2.79 -11.51
N GLU A 12 15.75 -2.20 -11.34
CA GLU A 12 16.55 -1.63 -12.43
C GLU A 12 17.06 -2.70 -13.40
N GLU A 13 17.51 -3.86 -12.90
CA GLU A 13 17.84 -5.03 -13.72
C GLU A 13 16.64 -5.46 -14.59
N PHE A 14 15.45 -5.51 -13.99
CA PHE A 14 14.22 -5.81 -14.71
C PHE A 14 13.91 -4.77 -15.79
N LEU A 15 13.98 -3.47 -15.45
CA LEU A 15 13.74 -2.38 -16.40
C LEU A 15 14.71 -2.42 -17.59
N ALA A 16 15.98 -2.76 -17.34
CA ALA A 16 16.98 -2.92 -18.39
C ALA A 16 16.74 -4.13 -19.30
N ALA A 17 16.12 -5.20 -18.78
CA ALA A 17 15.84 -6.42 -19.52
C ALA A 17 14.55 -6.34 -20.37
N VAL A 18 13.61 -5.45 -20.01
CA VAL A 18 12.34 -5.33 -20.73
C VAL A 18 12.55 -4.63 -22.09
N PRO A 19 12.06 -5.20 -23.20
CA PRO A 19 12.16 -4.56 -24.50
C PRO A 19 11.49 -3.17 -24.54
N PRO A 20 12.07 -2.17 -25.25
CA PRO A 20 11.56 -0.80 -25.25
C PRO A 20 10.12 -0.62 -25.76
N HIS A 21 9.59 -1.60 -26.51
CA HIS A 21 8.22 -1.56 -27.02
C HIS A 21 7.17 -2.03 -26.01
N VAL A 22 7.59 -2.55 -24.85
CA VAL A 22 6.71 -3.01 -23.77
C VAL A 22 6.61 -1.92 -22.72
N ILE A 23 5.41 -1.41 -22.47
CA ILE A 23 5.18 -0.44 -21.39
C ILE A 23 5.34 -1.13 -20.03
N VAL A 24 6.14 -0.52 -19.15
CA VAL A 24 6.29 -0.95 -17.76
C VAL A 24 5.61 0.06 -16.86
N VAL A 25 4.69 -0.39 -16.01
CA VAL A 25 4.07 0.43 -14.97
C VAL A 25 4.59 -0.01 -13.61
N VAL A 26 5.26 0.90 -12.92
CA VAL A 26 5.66 0.72 -11.52
C VAL A 26 4.68 1.50 -10.64
N ASP A 27 3.94 0.77 -9.81
CA ASP A 27 3.02 1.32 -8.82
C ASP A 27 3.76 1.57 -7.50
N GLU A 28 3.99 2.85 -7.20
CA GLU A 28 4.64 3.34 -5.98
C GLU A 28 3.62 3.83 -4.95
N ALA A 29 2.40 3.28 -4.90
CA ALA A 29 1.35 3.74 -3.98
C ALA A 29 1.70 3.71 -2.49
N TYR A 30 2.74 2.97 -2.08
CA TYR A 30 3.18 2.84 -0.69
C TYR A 30 4.59 3.41 -0.45
N VAL A 31 5.16 4.15 -1.41
CA VAL A 31 6.55 4.63 -1.37
C VAL A 31 6.88 5.41 -0.10
N GLU A 32 5.93 6.17 0.45
CA GLU A 32 6.13 6.98 1.65
C GLU A 32 6.35 6.15 2.93
N TYR A 33 5.94 4.88 2.95
CA TYR A 33 6.06 4.02 4.14
C TYR A 33 7.35 3.20 4.20
N VAL A 34 8.09 3.09 3.08
CA VAL A 34 9.20 2.13 2.98
C VAL A 34 10.50 2.73 3.51
N GLU A 35 11.08 2.09 4.52
CA GLU A 35 12.37 2.48 5.13
C GLU A 35 13.52 1.52 4.81
N ALA A 36 13.26 0.50 4.00
CA ALA A 36 14.27 -0.48 3.67
C ALA A 36 15.43 0.17 2.92
N PRO A 37 16.69 -0.06 3.32
CA PRO A 37 17.85 0.65 2.78
C PRO A 37 18.12 0.33 1.31
N ASP A 38 17.64 -0.80 0.81
CA ASP A 38 17.76 -1.25 -0.57
C ASP A 38 16.50 -0.96 -1.41
N TYR A 39 15.50 -0.27 -0.83
CA TYR A 39 14.36 0.26 -1.57
C TYR A 39 14.68 1.66 -2.11
N GLY A 40 14.11 1.98 -3.28
CA GLY A 40 14.17 3.32 -3.81
C GLY A 40 13.15 3.52 -4.92
N SER A 41 12.76 4.78 -5.12
CA SER A 41 11.86 5.15 -6.20
C SER A 41 12.58 5.14 -7.55
N VAL A 42 11.95 4.55 -8.57
CA VAL A 42 12.47 4.49 -9.95
C VAL A 42 12.15 5.73 -10.77
N VAL A 43 11.63 6.79 -10.15
CA VAL A 43 11.44 8.10 -10.81
C VAL A 43 12.76 8.61 -11.39
N ARG A 44 13.89 8.37 -10.72
CA ARG A 44 15.22 8.76 -11.20
C ARG A 44 15.65 8.01 -12.48
N SER A 45 15.02 6.86 -12.75
CA SER A 45 15.32 6.01 -13.90
C SER A 45 14.49 6.39 -15.14
N LEU A 46 13.47 7.26 -15.00
CA LEU A 46 12.62 7.72 -16.11
C LEU A 46 13.39 8.24 -17.34
N PRO A 47 14.50 9.01 -17.20
CA PRO A 47 15.27 9.46 -18.36
C PRO A 47 15.91 8.32 -19.16
N CYS A 48 16.16 7.16 -18.54
CA CYS A 48 16.78 6.00 -19.18
C CYS A 48 15.76 5.09 -19.87
N TYR A 49 14.49 5.14 -19.46
CA TYR A 49 13.45 4.19 -19.86
C TYR A 49 12.20 4.93 -20.39
N PRO A 50 12.13 5.24 -21.70
CA PRO A 50 11.00 5.98 -22.27
C PRO A 50 9.65 5.24 -22.20
N ASN A 51 9.69 3.92 -21.98
CA ASN A 51 8.57 3.01 -21.79
C ASN A 51 8.15 2.82 -20.31
N LEU A 52 8.79 3.51 -19.37
CA LEU A 52 8.46 3.47 -17.94
C LEU A 52 7.38 4.50 -17.59
N ILE A 53 6.39 4.03 -16.82
CA ILE A 53 5.39 4.85 -16.14
C ILE A 53 5.49 4.56 -14.65
N VAL A 54 5.69 5.59 -13.85
CA VAL A 54 5.64 5.50 -12.38
C VAL A 54 4.34 6.14 -11.91
N THR A 55 3.57 5.42 -11.09
CA THR A 55 2.31 5.93 -10.54
C THR A 55 2.39 6.12 -9.04
N ARG A 56 1.78 7.19 -8.54
CA ARG A 56 1.66 7.51 -7.12
C ARG A 56 0.27 8.02 -6.78
N THR A 57 -0.08 7.99 -5.51
CA THR A 57 -1.44 8.31 -5.06
C THR A 57 -1.46 9.12 -3.77
N PHE A 58 -2.47 9.97 -3.66
CA PHE A 58 -2.79 10.65 -2.40
C PHE A 58 -3.69 9.79 -1.50
N SER A 59 -4.06 8.59 -1.93
CA SER A 59 -5.03 7.74 -1.22
C SER A 59 -4.45 7.00 0.00
N LYS A 60 -3.15 7.13 0.26
CA LYS A 60 -2.44 6.36 1.28
C LYS A 60 -1.89 7.27 2.36
N ALA A 61 -0.59 7.54 2.39
CA ALA A 61 0.05 8.33 3.47
C ALA A 61 -0.57 9.73 3.60
N TYR A 62 -1.00 10.32 2.49
CA TYR A 62 -1.67 11.63 2.46
C TYR A 62 -3.14 11.62 2.90
N GLY A 63 -3.78 10.46 3.11
CA GLY A 63 -5.13 10.38 3.67
C GLY A 63 -6.28 10.81 2.75
N LEU A 64 -6.06 11.05 1.47
CA LEU A 64 -7.07 11.56 0.53
C LEU A 64 -7.79 10.46 -0.28
N ALA A 65 -7.98 9.29 0.31
CA ALA A 65 -8.54 8.13 -0.40
C ALA A 65 -9.93 8.41 -1.00
N GLY A 66 -10.79 9.15 -0.30
CA GLY A 66 -12.12 9.51 -0.77
C GLY A 66 -12.14 10.54 -1.91
N LEU A 67 -11.08 11.34 -2.06
CA LEU A 67 -11.03 12.45 -3.02
C LEU A 67 -10.60 12.02 -4.44
N ARG A 68 -10.09 10.80 -4.57
CA ARG A 68 -9.76 10.16 -5.85
C ARG A 68 -8.74 10.95 -6.68
N VAL A 69 -7.61 11.28 -6.07
CA VAL A 69 -6.49 11.96 -6.75
C VAL A 69 -5.20 11.15 -6.70
N GLY A 70 -4.49 11.15 -7.82
CA GLY A 70 -3.24 10.45 -8.06
C GLY A 70 -2.60 10.98 -9.34
N TYR A 71 -1.39 10.53 -9.62
CA TYR A 71 -0.63 11.01 -10.77
C TYR A 71 0.30 9.94 -11.32
N ALA A 72 0.73 10.16 -12.56
CA ALA A 72 1.72 9.35 -13.23
C ALA A 72 2.88 10.23 -13.69
N MET A 73 4.09 9.69 -13.64
CA MET A 73 5.31 10.27 -14.18
C MET A 73 5.81 9.35 -15.29
N SER A 74 6.07 9.89 -16.47
CA SER A 74 6.46 9.14 -17.67
C SER A 74 7.27 10.01 -18.61
N SER A 75 7.69 9.45 -19.75
CA SER A 75 8.16 10.25 -20.89
C SER A 75 7.05 11.18 -21.42
N PRO A 76 7.41 12.32 -22.06
CA PRO A 76 6.44 13.22 -22.67
C PRO A 76 5.54 12.53 -23.71
N GLN A 77 6.11 11.61 -24.49
CA GLN A 77 5.39 10.85 -25.52
C GLN A 77 4.29 9.97 -24.90
N VAL A 78 4.60 9.29 -23.80
CA VAL A 78 3.59 8.49 -23.08
C VAL A 78 2.55 9.40 -22.42
N ALA A 79 2.96 10.51 -21.82
CA ALA A 79 2.04 11.46 -21.20
C ALA A 79 1.06 12.06 -22.23
N GLU A 80 1.52 12.33 -23.45
CA GLU A 80 0.67 12.79 -24.55
C GLU A 80 -0.39 11.73 -24.90
N LEU A 81 0.01 10.46 -25.06
CA LEU A 81 -0.92 9.36 -25.35
C LEU A 81 -1.97 9.19 -24.25
N LEU A 82 -1.56 9.23 -22.98
CA LEU A 82 -2.47 9.16 -21.84
C LEU A 82 -3.47 10.34 -21.84
N ASN A 83 -3.01 11.55 -22.20
CA ASN A 83 -3.88 12.72 -22.27
C ASN A 83 -4.90 12.67 -23.42
N ARG A 84 -4.66 11.94 -24.50
CA ARG A 84 -5.63 11.75 -25.59
C ARG A 84 -6.86 10.93 -25.17
N VAL A 85 -6.67 10.00 -24.23
CA VAL A 85 -7.76 9.14 -23.71
C VAL A 85 -8.31 9.62 -22.37
N ARG A 86 -7.61 10.53 -21.69
CA ARG A 86 -8.05 11.11 -20.42
C ARG A 86 -9.30 11.95 -20.64
N GLN A 87 -10.35 11.66 -19.86
CA GLN A 87 -11.54 12.49 -19.87
C GLN A 87 -11.22 13.92 -19.41
N PRO A 88 -11.82 14.95 -20.03
CA PRO A 88 -11.72 16.30 -19.49
C PRO A 88 -12.33 16.34 -18.08
N PHE A 89 -11.77 17.16 -17.20
CA PHE A 89 -12.25 17.35 -15.82
C PHE A 89 -12.34 16.07 -14.97
N ASN A 90 -11.44 15.10 -15.21
CA ASN A 90 -11.43 13.81 -14.51
C ASN A 90 -10.95 13.87 -13.03
N VAL A 91 -10.56 15.04 -12.53
CA VAL A 91 -10.23 15.29 -11.12
C VAL A 91 -11.01 16.52 -10.67
N ASN A 92 -11.71 16.42 -9.53
CA ASN A 92 -12.51 17.53 -9.01
C ASN A 92 -11.62 18.60 -8.34
N SER A 93 -12.11 19.84 -8.31
CA SER A 93 -11.36 20.99 -7.77
C SER A 93 -10.99 20.84 -6.29
N ILE A 94 -11.85 20.21 -5.48
CA ILE A 94 -11.59 19.95 -4.06
C ILE A 94 -10.41 19.00 -3.91
N ALA A 95 -10.35 17.95 -4.73
CA ALA A 95 -9.25 16.98 -4.72
C ALA A 95 -7.92 17.62 -5.15
N LEU A 96 -7.93 18.51 -6.13
CA LEU A 96 -6.73 19.27 -6.53
C LEU A 96 -6.25 20.18 -5.40
N ALA A 97 -7.14 20.93 -4.76
CA ALA A 97 -6.80 21.80 -3.64
C ALA A 97 -6.24 21.01 -2.45
N ALA A 98 -6.88 19.89 -2.09
CA ALA A 98 -6.42 19.02 -1.01
C ALA A 98 -5.06 18.37 -1.32
N ALA A 99 -4.84 17.92 -2.57
CA ALA A 99 -3.55 17.37 -2.98
C ALA A 99 -2.42 18.39 -2.88
N LEU A 100 -2.66 19.64 -3.29
CA LEU A 100 -1.67 20.72 -3.15
C LEU A 100 -1.36 21.03 -1.68
N ALA A 101 -2.40 21.09 -0.83
CA ALA A 101 -2.20 21.29 0.61
C ALA A 101 -1.40 20.14 1.24
N ALA A 102 -1.73 18.89 0.88
CA ALA A 102 -1.05 17.70 1.38
C ALA A 102 0.42 17.59 0.92
N LEU A 103 0.76 18.09 -0.28
CA LEU A 103 2.14 18.18 -0.76
C LEU A 103 2.98 19.22 -0.02
N ALA A 104 2.34 20.22 0.60
CA ALA A 104 3.02 21.29 1.32
C ALA A 104 3.17 21.00 2.83
N ASP A 105 2.57 19.91 3.32
CA ASP A 105 2.51 19.56 4.74
C ASP A 105 3.38 18.33 5.05
N ASP A 106 4.69 18.56 5.04
CA ASP A 106 5.69 17.52 5.36
C ASP A 106 5.51 16.98 6.80
N ASP A 107 5.07 17.83 7.73
CA ASP A 107 4.84 17.47 9.13
C ASP A 107 3.69 16.45 9.26
N TYR A 108 2.57 16.68 8.57
CA TYR A 108 1.47 15.72 8.51
C TYR A 108 1.92 14.39 7.90
N LEU A 109 2.68 14.42 6.79
CA LEU A 109 3.17 13.20 6.15
C LEU A 109 4.07 12.41 7.11
N ALA A 110 5.02 13.07 7.78
CA ALA A 110 5.91 12.47 8.75
C ALA A 110 5.15 11.85 9.93
N GLN A 111 4.13 12.55 10.45
CA GLN A 111 3.26 12.04 11.52
C GLN A 111 2.46 10.81 11.06
N SER A 112 1.88 10.84 9.87
CA SER A 112 1.11 9.74 9.28
C SER A 112 1.99 8.48 9.12
N VAL A 113 3.20 8.63 8.59
CA VAL A 113 4.16 7.53 8.44
C VAL A 113 4.63 6.99 9.80
N ALA A 114 4.92 7.88 10.77
CA ALA A 114 5.32 7.48 12.11
C ALA A 114 4.21 6.71 12.85
N LEU A 115 2.95 7.16 12.73
CA LEU A 115 1.78 6.48 13.28
C LEU A 115 1.66 5.08 12.67
N ASN A 116 1.70 4.97 11.33
CA ASN A 116 1.65 3.69 10.64
C ASN A 116 2.77 2.75 11.10
N ARG A 117 3.99 3.26 11.24
CA ARG A 117 5.14 2.47 11.70
C ARG A 117 4.92 1.92 13.10
N SER A 118 4.42 2.75 14.02
CA SER A 118 4.11 2.33 15.38
C SER A 118 2.99 1.28 15.43
N GLY A 119 1.93 1.47 14.65
CA GLY A 119 0.80 0.54 14.57
C GLY A 119 1.17 -0.78 13.88
N LEU A 120 2.03 -0.74 12.85
CA LEU A 120 2.52 -1.94 12.19
C LEU A 120 3.32 -2.79 13.19
N ARG A 121 4.21 -2.19 13.98
CA ARG A 121 4.93 -2.88 15.07
C ARG A 121 3.97 -3.48 16.09
N GLN A 122 2.98 -2.71 16.55
CA GLN A 122 1.97 -3.18 17.49
C GLN A 122 1.27 -4.45 16.98
N LEU A 123 0.85 -4.46 15.70
CA LEU A 123 0.22 -5.62 15.08
C LEU A 123 1.21 -6.78 14.97
N THR A 124 2.42 -6.57 14.44
CA THR A 124 3.40 -7.64 14.22
C THR A 124 3.90 -8.28 15.52
N ASP A 125 4.06 -7.48 16.58
CA ASP A 125 4.44 -7.97 17.91
C ASP A 125 3.31 -8.83 18.50
N ALA A 126 2.06 -8.37 18.39
CA ALA A 126 0.90 -9.12 18.85
C ALA A 126 0.74 -10.45 18.10
N LEU A 127 0.95 -10.47 16.78
CA LEU A 127 0.94 -11.70 15.97
C LEU A 127 2.08 -12.63 16.37
N GLY A 128 3.28 -12.10 16.61
CA GLY A 128 4.45 -12.85 17.06
C GLY A 128 4.23 -13.53 18.41
N GLN A 129 3.68 -12.80 19.39
CA GLN A 129 3.33 -13.34 20.71
C GLN A 129 2.34 -14.51 20.63
N ARG A 130 1.42 -14.45 19.66
CA ARG A 130 0.40 -15.49 19.39
C ARG A 130 0.88 -16.60 18.47
N ARG A 131 2.13 -16.53 18.00
CA ARG A 131 2.72 -17.45 17.01
C ARG A 131 1.89 -17.56 15.73
N LEU A 132 1.23 -16.46 15.35
CA LEU A 132 0.50 -16.37 14.10
C LEU A 132 1.47 -15.91 13.00
N PRO A 133 1.74 -16.73 11.97
CA PRO A 133 2.63 -16.32 10.89
C PRO A 133 2.05 -15.11 10.14
N TYR A 134 2.93 -14.28 9.62
CA TYR A 134 2.55 -13.15 8.77
C TYR A 134 3.66 -12.85 7.77
N VAL A 135 3.30 -12.17 6.69
CA VAL A 135 4.28 -11.66 5.72
C VAL A 135 4.81 -10.31 6.22
N PRO A 136 6.13 -10.13 6.38
CA PRO A 136 6.72 -8.84 6.70
C PRO A 136 6.29 -7.76 5.70
N SER A 137 5.94 -6.59 6.21
CA SER A 137 5.35 -5.52 5.39
C SER A 137 6.13 -4.23 5.51
N VAL A 138 6.18 -3.50 4.40
CA VAL A 138 6.66 -2.11 4.31
C VAL A 138 5.54 -1.14 3.92
N GLY A 139 4.28 -1.59 3.92
CA GLY A 139 3.10 -0.78 3.60
C GLY A 139 2.32 -0.33 4.84
N ASN A 140 1.04 0.01 4.63
CA ASN A 140 0.10 0.34 5.71
C ASN A 140 -0.85 -0.79 6.09
N PHE A 141 -0.38 -2.03 5.95
CA PHE A 141 -1.13 -3.23 6.27
C PHE A 141 -0.17 -4.40 6.52
N VAL A 142 -0.66 -5.48 7.12
CA VAL A 142 0.06 -6.76 7.25
C VAL A 142 -0.82 -7.91 6.76
N ALA A 143 -0.22 -8.92 6.15
CA ALA A 143 -0.92 -10.14 5.74
C ALA A 143 -0.65 -11.27 6.75
N MET A 144 -1.63 -11.58 7.59
CA MET A 144 -1.59 -12.66 8.58
C MET A 144 -2.03 -13.97 7.92
N ASP A 145 -1.27 -15.05 8.13
CA ASP A 145 -1.64 -16.41 7.77
C ASP A 145 -2.29 -17.12 8.96
N LEU A 146 -3.55 -17.52 8.81
CA LEU A 146 -4.28 -18.26 9.85
C LEU A 146 -3.97 -19.77 9.83
N GLN A 147 -3.23 -20.24 8.82
CA GLN A 147 -2.93 -21.64 8.52
C GLN A 147 -4.18 -22.53 8.38
N ARG A 148 -5.33 -21.88 8.21
CA ARG A 148 -6.66 -22.46 8.04
C ARG A 148 -7.50 -21.49 7.20
N PRO A 149 -8.61 -21.91 6.59
CA PRO A 149 -9.44 -21.04 5.78
C PRO A 149 -9.80 -19.74 6.51
N ALA A 150 -9.52 -18.60 5.87
CA ALA A 150 -9.66 -17.29 6.51
C ALA A 150 -11.12 -16.81 6.56
N ALA A 151 -11.98 -17.28 5.66
CA ALA A 151 -13.35 -16.79 5.53
C ALA A 151 -14.19 -16.94 6.82
N PRO A 152 -14.22 -18.11 7.50
CA PRO A 152 -14.94 -18.23 8.78
C PRO A 152 -14.42 -17.30 9.88
N ILE A 153 -13.10 -17.07 9.94
CA ILE A 153 -12.48 -16.18 10.92
C ILE A 153 -12.79 -14.72 10.61
N TYR A 154 -12.77 -14.34 9.33
CA TYR A 154 -13.24 -13.02 8.89
C TYR A 154 -14.68 -12.76 9.29
N GLU A 155 -15.60 -13.70 9.03
CA GLU A 155 -17.01 -13.56 9.41
C GLU A 155 -17.19 -13.43 10.93
N ALA A 156 -16.38 -14.14 11.72
CA ALA A 156 -16.40 -14.03 13.17
C ALA A 156 -15.86 -12.66 13.66
N LEU A 157 -14.78 -12.15 13.07
CA LEU A 157 -14.25 -10.80 13.34
C LEU A 157 -15.24 -9.72 12.93
N LEU A 158 -15.92 -9.88 11.79
CA LEU A 158 -16.93 -8.96 11.30
C LEU A 158 -18.08 -8.82 12.30
N ARG A 159 -18.54 -9.94 12.90
CA ARG A 159 -19.55 -9.93 13.98
C ARG A 159 -19.07 -9.28 15.27
N GLN A 160 -17.76 -9.20 15.49
CA GLN A 160 -17.15 -8.44 16.59
C GLN A 160 -16.96 -6.95 16.24
N GLY A 161 -17.41 -6.49 15.07
CA GLY A 161 -17.24 -5.11 14.62
C GLY A 161 -15.89 -4.82 13.97
N VAL A 162 -15.11 -5.85 13.63
CA VAL A 162 -13.76 -5.70 13.05
C VAL A 162 -13.76 -6.10 11.58
N ILE A 163 -13.57 -5.11 10.70
CA ILE A 163 -13.55 -5.31 9.26
C ILE A 163 -12.10 -5.42 8.78
N VAL A 164 -11.69 -6.65 8.45
CA VAL A 164 -10.42 -6.95 7.77
C VAL A 164 -10.68 -7.43 6.35
N ARG A 165 -9.64 -7.65 5.54
CA ARG A 165 -9.80 -8.08 4.15
C ARG A 165 -9.31 -9.52 3.93
N PRO A 166 -10.20 -10.48 3.66
CA PRO A 166 -9.82 -11.76 3.07
C PRO A 166 -9.16 -11.55 1.70
N ILE A 167 -8.07 -12.27 1.43
CA ILE A 167 -7.30 -12.14 0.17
C ILE A 167 -7.21 -13.47 -0.59
N ALA A 168 -8.21 -14.33 -0.42
CA ALA A 168 -8.32 -15.62 -1.12
C ALA A 168 -8.28 -15.48 -2.66
N ASN A 169 -8.83 -14.39 -3.20
CA ASN A 169 -8.81 -14.07 -4.63
C ASN A 169 -7.41 -13.80 -5.19
N TYR A 170 -6.39 -13.66 -4.32
CA TYR A 170 -4.98 -13.55 -4.70
C TYR A 170 -4.20 -14.87 -4.50
N GLY A 171 -4.90 -16.01 -4.37
CA GLY A 171 -4.26 -17.31 -4.13
C GLY A 171 -3.82 -17.53 -2.67
N LEU A 172 -4.28 -16.69 -1.74
CA LEU A 172 -3.94 -16.74 -0.31
C LEU A 172 -5.19 -17.02 0.54
N PRO A 173 -5.81 -18.22 0.44
CA PRO A 173 -7.11 -18.52 1.06
C PRO A 173 -7.09 -18.55 2.59
N ASN A 174 -5.91 -18.73 3.17
CA ASN A 174 -5.71 -18.77 4.62
C ASN A 174 -5.34 -17.40 5.20
N HIS A 175 -5.26 -16.34 4.38
CA HIS A 175 -4.75 -15.06 4.81
C HIS A 175 -5.84 -13.99 4.99
N LEU A 176 -5.65 -13.17 6.03
CA LEU A 176 -6.33 -11.90 6.22
C LEU A 176 -5.33 -10.77 6.07
N ARG A 177 -5.69 -9.73 5.32
CA ARG A 177 -4.95 -8.48 5.24
C ARG A 177 -5.57 -7.47 6.22
N ILE A 178 -4.77 -7.04 7.18
CA ILE A 178 -5.16 -6.10 8.23
C ILE A 178 -4.51 -4.76 7.91
N THR A 179 -5.31 -3.73 7.66
CA THR A 179 -4.81 -2.35 7.54
C THR A 179 -4.38 -1.87 8.92
N VAL A 180 -3.26 -1.16 8.98
CA VAL A 180 -2.80 -0.53 10.22
C VAL A 180 -3.76 0.62 10.55
N GLY A 181 -4.46 0.51 11.66
CA GLY A 181 -5.28 1.58 12.21
C GLY A 181 -4.52 2.39 13.25
N THR A 182 -5.26 3.22 13.97
CA THR A 182 -4.81 3.85 15.21
C THR A 182 -4.48 2.81 16.28
N GLU A 183 -3.75 3.21 17.32
CA GLU A 183 -3.41 2.31 18.44
C GLU A 183 -4.64 1.64 19.06
N ALA A 184 -5.73 2.40 19.22
CA ALA A 184 -6.99 1.91 19.77
C ALA A 184 -7.69 0.91 18.84
N GLU A 185 -7.71 1.17 17.54
CA GLU A 185 -8.28 0.25 16.54
C GLU A 185 -7.48 -1.04 16.44
N ASN A 186 -6.15 -0.96 16.44
CA ASN A 186 -5.27 -2.12 16.44
C ASN A 186 -5.47 -2.96 17.71
N ARG A 187 -5.57 -2.32 18.88
CA ARG A 187 -5.87 -2.99 20.16
C ARG A 187 -7.24 -3.69 20.10
N PHE A 188 -8.27 -3.01 19.60
CA PHE A 188 -9.60 -3.59 19.44
C PHE A 188 -9.59 -4.82 18.51
N PHE A 189 -8.85 -4.75 17.39
CA PHE A 189 -8.63 -5.92 16.52
C PHE A 189 -7.93 -7.06 17.26
N ILE A 190 -6.86 -6.79 18.00
CA ILE A 190 -6.09 -7.80 18.73
C ILE A 190 -7.00 -8.53 19.75
N GLU A 191 -7.77 -7.78 20.54
CA GLU A 191 -8.71 -8.37 21.51
C GLU A 191 -9.82 -9.18 20.84
N ALA A 192 -10.36 -8.71 19.72
CA ALA A 192 -11.35 -9.46 18.95
C ALA A 192 -10.76 -10.74 18.36
N LEU A 193 -9.52 -10.70 17.89
CA LEU A 193 -8.79 -11.85 17.37
C LEU A 193 -8.62 -12.92 18.46
N ASP A 194 -8.26 -12.53 19.67
CA ASP A 194 -8.12 -13.45 20.81
C ASP A 194 -9.44 -14.15 21.13
N ARG A 195 -10.54 -13.40 21.19
CA ARG A 195 -11.88 -13.96 21.39
C ARG A 195 -12.27 -14.96 20.30
N VAL A 196 -12.01 -14.62 19.03
CA VAL A 196 -12.37 -15.45 17.87
C VAL A 196 -11.52 -16.72 17.80
N LEU A 197 -10.22 -16.61 18.10
CA LEU A 197 -9.29 -17.74 18.07
C LEU A 197 -9.26 -18.55 19.38
N ARG A 198 -9.88 -18.05 20.45
CA ARG A 198 -9.87 -18.61 21.80
C ARG A 198 -8.46 -18.74 22.38
N LEU A 199 -7.69 -17.66 22.25
CA LEU A 199 -6.33 -17.52 22.77
C LEU A 199 -6.32 -16.88 24.17
#